data_AF-A0A562V2I9-F1
#
_entry.id   AF-A0A562V2I9-F1
#
_cell.length_a   1.000
_cell.length_b   1.000
_cell.length_c   1.000
_cell.angle_alpha   90.00
_cell.angle_beta   90.00
_cell.angle_gamma   90.00
#
_symmetry.space_group_name_H-M   'P 1'
#
loop_
_entity.id
_entity.type
_entity.pdbx_description
1 polymer ?
#
loop_
_entity_poly.entity_id
_entity_poly.type
_entity_poly.pdbx_seq_one_letter_code
_entity_poly.pdbx_strand_id
1 'polypeptide(L)'
;MKRQKNLGRARRQRPENRRFLIYCEDEYASRHYIEALKRRLHSIPITVKVASGRGEPLDLVREAATHQARAPHCSEDRYTAYDEVWCVLDVEAPHPHPALPAALKSAKECGLRVALANPCFEL
;
A
#
# COMPACT_ATOMS: atom_id res chain seq x y z
N MET A 1 18.23 1.10 57.03
CA MET A 1 18.39 1.80 55.72
C MET A 1 17.06 1.79 54.98
N LYS A 2 16.46 2.96 54.70
CA LYS A 2 15.20 3.06 53.93
C LYS A 2 15.50 2.98 52.44
N ARG A 3 14.89 2.00 51.76
CA ARG A 3 15.03 1.76 50.31
C ARG A 3 14.28 2.87 49.55
N GLN A 4 15.01 3.71 48.82
CA GLN A 4 14.41 4.74 47.94
C GLN A 4 13.52 4.04 46.89
N LYS A 5 12.24 4.38 46.87
CA LYS A 5 11.33 3.98 45.79
C LYS A 5 11.60 4.90 44.60
N ASN A 6 12.12 4.34 43.50
CA ASN A 6 12.25 5.05 42.23
C ASN A 6 10.85 5.44 41.72
N LEU A 7 10.55 6.75 41.67
CA LEU A 7 9.30 7.33 41.17
C LEU A 7 9.29 7.51 39.64
N GLY A 8 10.11 6.73 38.92
CA GLY A 8 10.21 6.81 37.47
C GLY A 8 8.97 6.22 36.81
N ARG A 9 8.11 7.06 36.21
CA ARG A 9 7.06 6.59 35.31
C ARG A 9 7.73 6.02 34.06
N ALA A 10 7.51 4.72 33.79
CA ALA A 10 7.98 4.10 32.55
C ALA A 10 7.50 4.94 31.36
N ARG A 11 8.42 5.39 30.52
CA ARG A 11 8.10 6.17 29.32
C ARG A 11 7.22 5.29 28.44
N ARG A 12 5.99 5.75 28.19
CA ARG A 12 5.02 5.00 27.40
C ARG A 12 5.53 4.97 25.96
N GLN A 13 6.18 3.88 25.56
CA GLN A 13 6.57 3.66 24.17
C GLN A 13 5.30 3.25 23.41
N ARG A 14 4.84 4.10 22.49
CA ARG A 14 3.84 3.69 21.50
C ARG A 14 4.59 3.19 20.28
N PRO A 15 4.38 1.94 19.85
CA PRO A 15 4.95 1.48 18.58
C PRO A 15 4.41 2.39 17.46
N GLU A 16 5.26 2.70 16.48
CA GLU A 16 4.80 3.42 15.31
C GLU A 16 3.76 2.59 14.56
N ASN A 17 2.78 3.28 13.98
CA ASN A 17 1.76 2.61 13.19
C ASN A 17 2.37 2.14 11.87
N ARG A 18 1.97 0.94 11.45
CA ARG A 18 2.41 0.35 10.17
C ARG A 18 2.03 1.27 9.01
N ARG A 19 2.96 1.49 8.08
CA ARG A 19 2.80 2.32 6.89
C ARG A 19 2.46 1.46 5.69
N PHE A 20 1.41 1.85 4.97
CA PHE A 20 0.91 1.14 3.79
C PHE A 20 1.06 2.01 2.56
N LEU A 21 1.53 1.41 1.47
CA LEU A 21 1.51 2.00 0.13
C LEU A 21 0.56 1.19 -0.74
N ILE A 22 -0.44 1.83 -1.33
CA ILE A 22 -1.47 1.15 -2.13
C ILE A 22 -1.48 1.77 -3.53
N TYR A 23 -1.20 0.95 -4.54
CA TYR A 23 -1.35 1.28 -5.95
C TYR A 23 -2.68 0.76 -6.48
N CYS A 24 -3.45 1.64 -7.11
CA CYS A 24 -4.70 1.32 -7.79
C CYS A 24 -4.48 1.38 -9.31
N GLU A 25 -5.12 0.46 -10.04
CA GLU A 25 -5.05 0.38 -11.50
C GLU A 25 -5.76 1.54 -12.20
N ASP A 26 -6.93 1.91 -11.68
CA ASP A 26 -7.76 2.98 -12.23
C ASP A 26 -7.80 4.23 -11.34
N GLU A 27 -8.23 5.34 -11.94
CA GLU A 27 -8.45 6.61 -11.23
C GLU A 27 -9.82 6.70 -10.53
N TYR A 28 -10.74 5.78 -10.82
CA TYR A 28 -12.15 5.86 -10.44
C TYR A 28 -12.45 4.92 -9.27
N ALA A 29 -13.01 3.74 -9.52
CA ALA A 29 -13.64 2.90 -8.50
C ALA A 29 -12.66 2.50 -7.40
N SER A 30 -11.58 1.82 -7.76
CA SER A 30 -10.64 1.26 -6.79
C SER A 30 -9.97 2.37 -5.97
N ARG A 31 -9.54 3.45 -6.61
CA ARG A 31 -9.00 4.64 -5.93
C ARG A 31 -10.01 5.25 -4.96
N HIS A 32 -11.26 5.44 -5.37
CA HIS A 32 -12.29 6.07 -4.53
C HIS A 32 -12.59 5.24 -3.28
N TYR A 33 -12.69 3.91 -3.39
CA TYR A 33 -12.88 3.04 -2.24
C TYR A 33 -11.73 3.13 -1.25
N ILE A 34 -10.48 3.08 -1.73
CA ILE A 34 -9.30 3.15 -0.86
C ILE A 34 -9.15 4.54 -0.21
N GLU A 35 -9.41 5.63 -0.95
CA GLU A 35 -9.38 6.99 -0.37
C GLU A 35 -10.50 7.19 0.66
N ALA A 36 -11.69 6.61 0.44
CA ALA A 36 -12.74 6.60 1.45
C ALA A 36 -12.34 5.80 2.70
N LEU A 37 -11.69 4.65 2.52
CA LEU A 37 -11.17 3.83 3.62
C LEU A 37 -10.09 4.59 4.41
N LYS A 38 -9.13 5.22 3.73
CA LYS A 38 -8.09 6.06 4.33
C LYS A 38 -8.68 7.19 5.17
N ARG A 39 -9.74 7.84 4.68
CA ARG A 39 -10.46 8.86 5.47
C ARG A 39 -11.11 8.27 6.72
N ARG A 40 -11.58 7.02 6.71
CA ARG A 40 -12.15 6.39 7.93
C ARG A 40 -11.07 5.91 8.90
N LEU A 41 -9.92 5.51 8.39
CA LEU A 41 -8.80 4.96 9.15
C LEU A 41 -7.72 6.01 9.43
N HIS A 42 -8.10 7.18 9.96
CA HIS A 42 -7.19 8.32 10.17
C HIS A 42 -5.91 8.02 10.97
N SER A 43 -5.92 6.99 11.82
CA SER A 43 -4.76 6.59 12.60
C SER A 43 -3.75 5.76 11.80
N ILE A 44 -4.12 5.20 10.65
CA ILE A 44 -3.29 4.30 9.86
C ILE A 44 -2.65 5.10 8.71
N PRO A 45 -1.31 5.18 8.64
CA PRO A 45 -0.62 5.86 7.53
C PRO A 45 -0.79 5.10 6.22
N ILE A 46 -1.67 5.59 5.34
CA ILE A 46 -1.93 5.02 4.02
C ILE A 46 -1.55 6.04 2.93
N THR A 47 -0.61 5.68 2.07
CA THR A 47 -0.29 6.40 0.84
C THR A 47 -1.01 5.69 -0.32
N VAL A 48 -1.82 6.43 -1.06
CA VAL A 48 -2.54 5.91 -2.25
C VAL A 48 -1.89 6.51 -3.49
N LYS A 49 -1.65 5.67 -4.50
CA LYS A 49 -1.14 6.04 -5.81
C LYS A 49 -2.02 5.40 -6.88
N VAL A 50 -2.11 6.05 -8.03
CA VAL A 50 -2.65 5.45 -9.24
C VAL A 50 -1.47 5.18 -10.17
N ALA A 51 -1.45 4.01 -10.80
CA ALA A 51 -0.42 3.69 -11.78
C ALA A 51 -0.48 4.66 -12.96
N SER A 52 0.68 5.02 -13.51
CA SER A 52 0.75 5.89 -14.68
C SER A 52 0.50 5.17 -16.01
N GLY A 53 0.57 3.83 -16.00
CA GLY A 53 0.34 2.96 -17.15
C GLY A 53 -1.10 2.92 -17.64
N ARG A 54 -1.31 2.44 -18.88
CA ARG A 54 -2.62 2.32 -19.55
C ARG A 54 -3.48 1.15 -19.02
N GLY A 55 -3.53 0.93 -17.70
CA GLY A 55 -4.30 -0.18 -17.11
C GLY A 55 -3.72 -1.56 -17.40
N GLU A 56 -2.39 -1.69 -17.44
CA GLU A 56 -1.74 -3.00 -17.50
C GLU A 56 -1.25 -3.43 -16.11
N PRO A 57 -1.73 -4.57 -15.57
CA PRO A 57 -1.38 -5.04 -14.23
C PRO A 57 0.12 -5.13 -13.96
N LEU A 58 0.91 -5.47 -14.98
CA LEU A 58 2.35 -5.63 -14.85
C LEU A 58 3.08 -4.29 -14.63
N ASP A 59 2.62 -3.22 -15.28
CA ASP A 59 3.24 -1.90 -15.14
C ASP A 59 2.95 -1.31 -13.76
N LEU A 60 1.72 -1.48 -13.26
CA LEU A 60 1.38 -1.13 -11.89
C LEU A 60 2.30 -1.82 -10.87
N VAL A 61 2.50 -3.13 -11.02
CA VAL A 61 3.39 -3.90 -10.13
C VAL A 61 4.83 -3.39 -10.18
N ARG A 62 5.34 -3.06 -11.37
CA ARG A 62 6.69 -2.50 -11.55
C ARG A 62 6.83 -1.12 -10.90
N GLU A 63 5.83 -0.25 -11.07
CA GLU A 63 5.81 1.07 -10.43
C GLU A 63 5.79 0.95 -8.91
N ALA A 64 4.97 0.04 -8.37
CA ALA A 64 4.89 -0.23 -6.94
C ALA A 64 6.21 -0.76 -6.38
N ALA A 65 6.86 -1.71 -7.07
CA ALA A 65 8.17 -2.23 -6.69
C ALA A 65 9.25 -1.13 -6.71
N THR A 66 9.26 -0.29 -7.75
CA THR A 66 10.19 0.84 -7.87
C THR A 66 9.99 1.83 -6.72
N HIS A 67 8.74 2.12 -6.37
CA HIS A 67 8.41 3.01 -5.26
C HIS A 67 8.85 2.40 -3.91
N GLN A 68 8.57 1.12 -3.69
CA GLN A 68 9.01 0.40 -2.48
C GLN A 68 10.53 0.50 -2.29
N ALA A 69 11.31 0.27 -3.35
CA ALA A 69 12.76 0.32 -3.31
C ALA A 69 13.31 1.73 -3.06
N ARG A 70 12.68 2.78 -3.62
CA ARG A 70 13.15 4.17 -3.43
C ARG A 70 12.75 4.78 -2.07
N ALA A 71 11.67 4.32 -1.44
CA ALA A 71 11.10 4.96 -0.25
C ALA A 71 12.10 5.20 0.91
N PRO A 72 13.01 4.27 1.26
CA PRO A 72 14.02 4.49 2.30
C PRO A 72 15.06 5.57 1.96
N HIS A 73 15.17 5.95 0.69
CA HIS A 73 16.19 6.85 0.16
C HIS A 73 15.62 8.16 -0.40
N CYS A 74 14.31 8.39 -0.22
CA CYS A 74 13.58 9.47 -0.87
C CYS A 74 12.91 10.37 0.19
N SER A 75 13.01 11.69 0.01
CA SER A 75 12.50 12.68 0.96
C SER A 75 10.97 12.68 1.07
N GLU A 76 10.30 12.42 -0.05
CA GLU A 76 8.86 12.35 -0.23
C GLU A 76 8.24 11.25 0.62
N ASP A 77 8.99 10.16 0.85
CA ASP A 77 8.61 9.03 1.69
C ASP A 77 9.21 9.11 3.09
N ARG A 78 9.78 10.26 3.44
CA ARG A 78 10.43 10.57 4.72
C ARG A 78 11.60 9.63 5.02
N TYR A 79 12.31 9.19 3.98
CA TYR A 79 13.44 8.26 4.09
C TYR A 79 13.10 6.99 4.88
N THR A 80 11.86 6.53 4.79
CA THR A 80 11.33 5.44 5.61
C THR A 80 10.63 4.44 4.70
N ALA A 81 10.92 3.15 4.89
CA ALA A 81 10.26 2.06 4.16
C ALA A 81 8.75 2.00 4.46
N TYR A 82 8.02 1.32 3.59
CA TYR A 82 6.64 0.90 3.86
C TYR A 82 6.65 -0.52 4.45
N ASP A 83 5.78 -0.76 5.44
CA ASP A 83 5.61 -2.09 6.04
C ASP A 83 4.90 -3.06 5.09
N GLU A 84 3.96 -2.54 4.30
CA GLU A 84 3.28 -3.28 3.25
C GLU A 84 3.04 -2.42 2.02
N VAL A 85 3.24 -3.03 0.86
CA VAL A 85 2.91 -2.44 -0.43
C VAL A 85 1.88 -3.33 -1.11
N TRP A 86 0.79 -2.72 -1.56
CA TRP A 86 -0.36 -3.39 -2.15
C TRP A 86 -0.60 -2.91 -3.58
N CYS A 87 -0.92 -3.86 -4.45
CA CYS A 87 -1.38 -3.64 -5.81
C CYS A 87 -2.85 -4.05 -5.89
N VAL A 88 -3.75 -3.12 -6.18
CA VAL A 88 -5.17 -3.39 -6.43
C VAL A 88 -5.33 -3.49 -7.94
N LEU A 89 -5.57 -4.71 -8.42
CA LEU A 89 -5.70 -5.03 -9.84
C LEU A 89 -7.17 -5.27 -10.17
N ASP A 90 -7.66 -4.65 -11.23
CA ASP A 90 -9.00 -4.89 -11.72
C ASP A 90 -8.99 -6.17 -12.59
N VAL A 91 -9.93 -7.07 -12.35
CA VAL A 91 -10.09 -8.28 -13.17
C VAL A 91 -11.36 -8.27 -14.02
N GLU A 92 -12.18 -7.22 -13.91
CA GLU A 92 -13.44 -7.03 -14.62
C GLU A 92 -13.30 -6.32 -15.97
N ALA A 93 -12.06 -6.00 -16.40
CA ALA A 93 -11.85 -5.40 -17.70
C ALA A 93 -12.54 -6.24 -18.80
N PRO A 94 -13.17 -5.59 -19.81
CA PRO A 94 -13.95 -6.27 -20.85
C PRO A 94 -13.13 -7.28 -21.69
N HIS A 95 -11.81 -7.29 -21.53
CA HIS A 95 -10.90 -8.29 -22.08
C HIS A 95 -10.03 -8.88 -20.96
N PRO A 96 -9.80 -10.21 -20.95
CA PRO A 96 -8.90 -10.83 -19.98
C PRO A 96 -7.52 -10.19 -20.06
N HIS A 97 -6.93 -9.81 -18.92
CA HIS A 97 -5.57 -9.29 -18.88
C HIS A 97 -4.57 -10.43 -19.15
N PRO A 98 -3.95 -10.50 -20.35
CA PRO A 98 -2.99 -11.58 -20.65
C PRO A 98 -1.74 -11.47 -19.76
N ALA A 99 -1.45 -10.27 -19.27
CA ALA A 99 -0.31 -9.99 -18.40
C ALA A 99 -0.57 -10.29 -16.90
N LEU A 100 -1.80 -10.62 -16.48
CA LEU A 100 -2.12 -10.84 -15.07
C LEU A 100 -1.27 -11.95 -14.42
N PRO A 101 -1.03 -13.13 -15.03
CA PRO A 101 -0.14 -14.13 -14.44
C PRO A 101 1.29 -13.62 -14.24
N ALA A 102 1.81 -12.83 -15.18
CA ALA A 102 3.14 -12.24 -15.09
C ALA A 102 3.19 -11.17 -13.98
N ALA A 103 2.14 -10.36 -13.84
CA ALA A 103 2.02 -9.37 -12.78
C ALA A 103 1.98 -10.02 -11.39
N LEU A 104 1.17 -11.08 -11.21
CA LEU A 104 1.09 -11.83 -9.95
C LEU A 104 2.44 -12.47 -9.58
N LYS A 105 3.13 -13.05 -10.57
CA LYS A 105 4.47 -13.61 -10.38
C LYS A 105 5.46 -12.52 -9.95
N SER A 106 5.49 -11.39 -10.66
CA SER A 106 6.39 -10.27 -10.36
C SER A 106 6.09 -9.68 -8.98
N ALA A 107 4.83 -9.52 -8.60
CA ALA A 107 4.44 -9.02 -7.29
C ALA A 107 4.97 -9.92 -6.17
N LYS A 108 4.83 -11.24 -6.34
CA LYS A 108 5.37 -12.22 -5.40
C LYS A 108 6.89 -12.14 -5.29
N GLU A 109 7.60 -12.03 -6.41
CA GLU A 109 9.06 -11.92 -6.44
C GLU A 109 9.56 -10.63 -5.76
N CYS A 110 8.81 -9.53 -5.88
CA CYS A 110 9.10 -8.26 -5.21
C CYS A 110 8.57 -8.17 -3.77
N GLY A 111 7.88 -9.18 -3.25
CA GLY A 111 7.29 -9.15 -1.91
C GLY A 111 6.12 -8.16 -1.76
N LEU A 112 5.44 -7.83 -2.87
CA LEU A 112 4.24 -7.01 -2.89
C LEU A 112 3.00 -7.87 -2.62
N ARG A 113 1.97 -7.26 -2.04
CA ARG A 113 0.66 -7.88 -1.85
C ARG A 113 -0.25 -7.49 -2.99
N VAL A 114 -1.16 -8.39 -3.35
CA VAL A 114 -2.14 -8.17 -4.42
C VAL A 114 -3.55 -8.32 -3.86
N ALA A 115 -4.41 -7.36 -4.17
CA ALA A 115 -5.85 -7.45 -4.03
C ALA A 115 -6.46 -7.45 -5.43
N LEU A 116 -7.29 -8.43 -5.73
CA LEU A 116 -8.03 -8.47 -7.00
C LEU A 116 -9.40 -7.83 -6.77
N ALA A 117 -9.69 -6.77 -7.50
CA ALA A 117 -11.02 -6.16 -7.56
C ALA A 117 -11.87 -6.97 -8.54
N ASN A 118 -12.78 -7.76 -7.99
CA ASN A 118 -13.83 -8.50 -8.69
C ASN A 118 -15.14 -7.70 -8.48
N PRO A 119 -16.16 -7.78 -9.35
CA PRO A 119 -17.11 -6.70 -9.68
C PRO A 119 -17.38 -5.70 -8.57
N CYS A 120 -17.07 -4.43 -8.86
CA CYS A 120 -17.42 -3.33 -7.98
C CYS A 120 -18.92 -3.03 -8.11
N PHE A 121 -19.62 -2.90 -6.97
CA PHE A 121 -21.06 -2.64 -6.90
C PHE A 121 -21.42 -1.17 -7.11
N GLU A 122 -20.72 -0.49 -8.01
CA GLU A 122 -21.07 0.89 -8.36
C GLU A 122 -22.41 0.93 -9.11
N LEU A 123 -23.26 1.89 -8.74
CA LEU A 123 -24.64 2.06 -9.21
C LEU A 123 -24.70 2.95 -10.46
#